data_AF-A0A660TQ37-F1
#
_entry.id   AF-A0A660TQ37-F1
#
_cell.length_a   1.000
_cell.length_b   1.000
_cell.length_c   1.000
_cell.angle_alpha   90.00
_cell.angle_beta   90.00
_cell.angle_gamma   90.00
#
_symmetry.space_group_name_H-M   'P 1'
#
loop_
_entity.id
_entity.type
_entity.pdbx_description
1 polymer ?
#
loop_
_entity_poly.entity_id
_entity_poly.type
_entity_poly.pdbx_seq_one_letter_code
_entity_poly.pdbx_strand_id
1 'polypeptide(L)'
;IWDIIKRAMDDVFTVIGEYSGVGLGEMEFRLQDYEVLFYVFPDTENALVAIVPALSNKGLIAVEMENARREILEIMNRKEETLVDS
;
A
#
# COMPACT_ATOMS: atom_id res chain seq x y z
N ILE A 1 5.89 5.60 18.17
CA ILE A 1 4.82 5.45 17.15
C ILE A 1 5.37 4.69 15.95
N TRP A 2 6.40 5.19 15.27
CA TRP A 2 7.03 4.48 14.14
C TRP A 2 7.46 3.04 14.48
N ASP A 3 8.06 2.78 15.63
CA ASP A 3 8.42 1.40 16.04
C ASP A 3 7.21 0.48 16.27
N ILE A 4 6.07 1.05 16.70
CA ILE A 4 4.82 0.30 16.90
C ILE A 4 4.20 0.01 15.54
N ILE A 5 4.18 0.99 14.65
CA ILE A 5 3.72 0.86 13.27
C ILE A 5 4.58 -0.18 12.55
N LYS A 6 5.91 -0.13 12.70
CA LYS A 6 6.83 -1.08 12.07
C LYS A 6 6.57 -2.52 12.53
N ARG A 7 6.40 -2.76 13.83
CA ARG A 7 6.06 -4.10 14.34
C ARG A 7 4.71 -4.57 13.82
N ALA A 8 3.69 -3.70 13.84
CA ALA A 8 2.38 -4.03 13.30
C ALA A 8 2.44 -4.30 11.77
N MET A 9 3.28 -3.56 11.05
CA MET A 9 3.55 -3.76 9.62
C MET A 9 4.22 -5.10 9.35
N ASP A 10 5.22 -5.50 10.14
CA ASP A 10 5.91 -6.79 9.96
C ASP A 10 4.92 -7.97 10.08
N ASP A 11 3.99 -7.93 11.05
CA ASP A 11 2.94 -8.94 11.20
C ASP A 11 1.94 -8.90 10.03
N VAL A 12 1.58 -7.70 9.59
CA VAL A 12 0.66 -7.45 8.47
C VAL A 12 1.24 -7.89 7.12
N PHE A 13 2.53 -7.70 6.89
CA PHE A 13 3.17 -8.10 5.64
C PHE A 13 3.11 -9.61 5.42
N THR A 14 3.10 -10.39 6.52
CA THR A 14 2.87 -11.83 6.45
C THR A 14 1.49 -12.13 5.85
N VAL A 15 0.45 -11.41 6.31
CA VAL A 15 -0.92 -11.51 5.76
C VAL A 15 -0.96 -11.05 4.30
N ILE A 16 -0.33 -9.91 3.98
CA ILE A 16 -0.29 -9.43 2.59
C ILE A 16 0.39 -10.46 1.67
N GLY A 17 1.50 -11.07 2.09
CA GLY A 17 2.20 -12.10 1.32
C GLY A 17 1.36 -13.36 1.10
N GLU A 18 0.60 -13.79 2.11
CA GLU A 18 -0.28 -14.97 2.00
C GLU A 18 -1.50 -14.73 1.11
N TYR A 19 -2.03 -13.50 1.09
CA TYR A 19 -3.32 -13.19 0.47
C TYR A 19 -3.24 -12.35 -0.83
N SER A 20 -2.08 -11.81 -1.19
CA SER A 20 -1.88 -11.07 -2.44
C SER A 20 -2.23 -11.93 -3.66
N GLY A 21 -1.85 -13.21 -3.65
CA GLY A 21 -2.15 -14.18 -4.71
C GLY A 21 -3.63 -14.58 -4.85
N VAL A 22 -4.49 -14.22 -3.89
CA VAL A 22 -5.95 -14.47 -3.95
C VAL A 22 -6.77 -13.18 -4.14
N GLY A 23 -6.11 -12.06 -4.45
CA GLY A 23 -6.77 -10.80 -4.82
C GLY A 23 -6.94 -9.80 -3.67
N LEU A 24 -6.11 -9.88 -2.62
CA LEU A 24 -6.05 -8.82 -1.61
C LEU A 24 -5.43 -7.55 -2.21
N GLY A 25 -6.28 -6.59 -2.62
CA GLY A 25 -5.83 -5.31 -3.17
C GLY A 25 -5.57 -4.24 -2.11
N GLU A 26 -6.30 -4.28 -1.00
CA GLU A 26 -6.30 -3.22 0.01
C GLU A 26 -6.44 -3.80 1.43
N MET A 27 -5.80 -3.14 2.40
CA MET A 27 -5.96 -3.49 3.81
C MET A 27 -5.88 -2.22 4.68
N GLU A 28 -6.79 -2.11 5.65
CA GLU A 28 -6.87 -0.97 6.58
C GLU A 28 -6.79 -1.49 8.02
N PHE A 29 -5.98 -0.83 8.85
CA PHE A 29 -6.07 -1.00 10.30
C PHE A 29 -5.95 0.31 11.04
N ARG A 30 -6.57 0.36 12.21
CA ARG A 30 -6.49 1.50 13.12
C ARG A 30 -5.49 1.21 14.24
N LEU A 31 -4.56 2.14 14.44
CA LEU A 31 -3.58 2.10 15.52
C LEU A 31 -3.74 3.36 16.38
N GLN A 32 -4.41 3.22 17.53
CA GLN A 32 -4.71 4.33 18.43
C GLN A 32 -5.47 5.46 17.69
N ASP A 33 -4.84 6.63 17.59
CA ASP A 33 -5.37 7.83 16.96
C ASP A 33 -4.99 7.97 15.48
N TYR A 34 -4.44 6.90 14.90
CA TYR A 34 -4.04 6.84 13.50
C TYR A 34 -4.73 5.68 12.78
N GLU A 35 -4.92 5.85 11.48
CA GLU A 35 -5.29 4.81 10.54
C GLU A 35 -4.13 4.59 9.58
N VAL A 36 -3.89 3.33 9.27
CA VAL A 36 -2.87 2.89 8.32
C VAL A 36 -3.58 2.15 7.18
N LEU A 37 -3.35 2.62 5.96
CA LEU A 37 -3.96 2.13 4.73
C LEU A 37 -2.86 1.54 3.84
N PHE A 38 -3.08 0.32 3.37
CA PHE A 38 -2.18 -0.41 2.47
C PHE A 38 -2.88 -0.63 1.15
N TYR A 39 -2.19 -0.24 0.08
CA TYR A 39 -2.60 -0.48 -1.29
C TYR A 39 -1.54 -1.36 -1.95
N VAL A 40 -1.88 -2.63 -2.14
CA VAL A 40 -0.93 -3.62 -2.66
C VAL A 40 -0.78 -3.40 -4.18
N PHE A 41 0.46 -3.39 -4.65
CA PHE A 41 0.74 -3.37 -6.08
C PHE A 41 0.59 -4.80 -6.63
N PRO A 42 -0.17 -5.02 -7.71
CA PRO A 42 -0.39 -6.36 -8.26
C PRO A 42 0.94 -7.00 -8.64
N ASP A 43 1.04 -8.32 -8.46
CA ASP A 43 2.22 -9.10 -8.86
C ASP A 43 3.54 -8.66 -8.21
N THR A 44 3.48 -7.91 -7.09
CA THR A 44 4.65 -7.50 -6.32
C THR A 44 4.46 -7.69 -4.82
N GLU A 45 5.57 -7.74 -4.07
CA GLU A 45 5.58 -7.68 -2.60
C GLU A 45 5.57 -6.23 -2.07
N ASN A 46 5.28 -5.26 -2.93
CA ASN A 46 5.28 -3.84 -2.59
C ASN A 46 3.87 -3.33 -2.29
N ALA A 47 3.77 -2.37 -1.38
CA ALA A 47 2.52 -1.68 -1.10
C ALA A 47 2.76 -0.17 -0.93
N LEU A 48 1.81 0.63 -1.40
CA LEU A 48 1.71 2.05 -1.08
C LEU A 48 1.02 2.16 0.30
N VAL A 49 1.65 2.89 1.23
CA VAL A 49 1.19 2.98 2.62
C VAL A 49 0.90 4.43 2.99
N ALA A 50 -0.29 4.69 3.53
CA ALA A 50 -0.65 5.98 4.14
C ALA A 50 -0.89 5.82 5.63
N ILE A 51 -0.31 6.71 6.42
CA ILE A 51 -0.53 6.80 7.88
C ILE A 51 -1.15 8.17 8.14
N VAL A 52 -2.40 8.18 8.59
CA VAL A 52 -3.20 9.41 8.75
C VAL A 52 -3.86 9.44 10.12
N PRO A 53 -4.21 10.60 10.67
CA PRO A 53 -5.05 10.67 11.87
C PRO A 53 -6.39 9.95 11.66
N ALA A 54 -6.90 9.27 12.68
CA ALA A 54 -8.13 8.46 12.59
C ALA A 54 -9.42 9.26 12.37
N LEU A 55 -9.35 10.60 12.45
CA LEU A 55 -10.45 11.51 12.15
C LEU A 55 -10.37 12.11 10.73
N SER A 56 -9.42 11.65 9.92
CA SER A 56 -9.21 12.13 8.55
C SER A 56 -10.38 11.76 7.62
N ASN A 57 -10.54 12.52 6.54
CA ASN A 57 -11.52 12.21 5.50
C ASN A 57 -11.04 11.04 4.64
N LYS A 58 -11.48 9.83 4.97
CA LYS A 58 -11.11 8.60 4.27
C LYS A 58 -11.53 8.57 2.80
N GLY A 59 -12.66 9.16 2.46
CA GLY A 59 -13.12 9.20 1.07
C GLY A 59 -12.17 9.99 0.18
N LEU A 60 -11.70 11.15 0.64
CA LEU A 60 -10.71 11.94 -0.08
C LEU A 60 -9.37 11.21 -0.16
N ILE A 61 -8.92 10.63 0.96
CA ILE A 61 -7.63 9.91 1.00
C ILE A 61 -7.65 8.73 0.03
N ALA A 62 -8.72 7.94 -0.01
CA ALA A 62 -8.81 6.79 -0.91
C ALA A 62 -8.70 7.19 -2.39
N VAL A 63 -9.32 8.32 -2.78
CA VAL A 63 -9.19 8.86 -4.15
C VAL A 63 -7.75 9.23 -4.48
N GLU A 64 -7.08 9.96 -3.59
CA GLU A 64 -5.69 10.36 -3.81
C GLU A 64 -4.73 9.16 -3.82
N MET A 65 -4.98 8.15 -2.98
CA MET A 65 -4.19 6.93 -2.92
C MET A 65 -4.31 6.11 -4.21
N GLU A 66 -5.51 5.97 -4.77
CA GLU A 66 -5.72 5.27 -6.04
C GLU A 66 -5.07 6.02 -7.22
N ASN A 67 -5.16 7.36 -7.23
CA ASN A 67 -4.48 8.18 -8.24
C ASN A 67 -2.97 8.00 -8.16
N ALA A 68 -2.38 8.12 -6.97
CA ALA A 68 -0.96 7.92 -6.74
C ALA A 68 -0.51 6.50 -7.11
N ARG A 69 -1.32 5.48 -6.77
CA ARG A 69 -1.06 4.09 -7.12
C ARG A 69 -0.97 3.90 -8.64
N ARG A 70 -1.89 4.49 -9.41
CA ARG A 70 -1.85 4.43 -10.88
C ARG A 70 -0.60 5.07 -11.45
N GLU A 71 -0.24 6.26 -10.98
CA GLU A 71 0.98 6.94 -11.44
C GLU A 71 2.25 6.11 -11.16
N ILE A 72 2.33 5.49 -9.98
CA ILE A 72 3.46 4.62 -9.63
C ILE A 72 3.51 3.39 -10.54
N LEU A 73 2.37 2.74 -10.78
CA LEU A 73 2.29 1.57 -11.68
C LEU A 73 2.73 1.93 -13.11
N GLU A 74 2.31 3.09 -13.63
CA GLU A 74 2.77 3.55 -14.93
C GLU A 74 4.29 3.75 -14.99
N ILE A 75 4.89 4.29 -13.92
CA ILE A 75 6.34 4.48 -13.84
C ILE A 75 7.06 3.13 -13.78
N MET A 76 6.52 2.16 -13.03
CA MET A 76 7.09 0.82 -12.91
C MET A 76 7.08 0.08 -14.25
N ASN A 77 5.95 0.10 -14.96
CA ASN A 77 5.82 -0.57 -16.26
C ASN A 77 6.79 0.02 -17.31
N ARG A 78 6.94 1.35 -17.35
CA ARG A 78 7.91 2.00 -18.26
C ARG A 78 9.36 1.60 -17.96
N LYS A 79 9.71 1.40 -16.68
CA LYS A 79 11.06 0.95 -16.30
C LYS A 79 11.33 -0.48 -16.76
N GLU A 80 10.36 -1.38 -16.66
CA GLU A 80 10.50 -2.75 -17.14
C GLU A 80 10.71 -2.80 -18.65
N GLU A 81 9.92 -2.04 -19.43
CA GLU A 81 10.09 -1.95 -20.89
C GLU A 81 11.49 -1.46 -21.29
N THR A 82 12.04 -0.47 -20.56
CA THR A 82 13.37 0.08 -20.86
C THR A 82 14.50 -0.93 -20.56
N LEU A 83 14.32 -1.81 -19.57
CA LEU A 83 15.30 -2.84 -19.19
C LEU A 83 15.28 -4.06 -20.12
N VAL A 84 14.15 -4.34 -20.79
CA VAL A 84 14.01 -5.45 -21.74
C VAL A 84 14.60 -5.09 -23.11
N ASP A 85 14.63 -3.81 -23.47
CA ASP A 85 15.23 -3.29 -24.71
C ASP A 85 16.75 -2.98 -24.59
N SER A 86 17.40 -3.32 -23.46
CA SER A 86 18.84 -3.10 -23.17
C SER A 86 19.64 -4.39 -23.19
#